data_AF-A0A4S2LE41-F1
#
_entry.id   AF-A0A4S2LE41-F1
#
_cell.length_a   1.000
_cell.length_b   1.000
_cell.length_c   1.000
_cell.angle_alpha   90.00
_cell.angle_beta   90.00
_cell.angle_gamma   90.00
#
_symmetry.space_group_name_H-M   'P 1'
#
loop_
_entity.id
_entity.type
_entity.pdbx_description
1 polymer ?
#
loop_
_entity_poly.entity_id
_entity_poly.type
_entity_poly.pdbx_seq_one_letter_code
_entity_poly.pdbx_strand_id
1 'polypeptide(L)'
;MIPTSSQLRLPIGIEGISCLTYLHEDEAKQLFALGTTDGRVRIYRSLNRRFECTYQKRWHKSIRCLSLLPSTSHLVSTSSQSGLKVHDIESEKRIWAQLHAHKKSPISSLLCTSPVVFVTGDEDAIVQVWDIRKPGAPCHSLRIQDEEQEEEDLFGAVNDMACGDSQNLILAALDNGSLAALNLRKARVEVLSDTLGYSARTVTVIKNNKVAVVGTEDGAICLFNWNEFELCADRFSPFAQRTSKATAVGSSSVGVGPSMSPSVEKVVKVTEDMIAVATDDGKISAVMIRPNEVLGIVGRHPGSEGDHGADCLNLAVSPYKYVASVCPESPIAQFFSLSEWIGRSESLISNPSGSKKKRRKVVSTAMSPDRAEYLSGLLPEKSENGGSESSSELASSADSGDDGEDDTESDSC
;
A
#
# COMPACT_ATOMS: atom_id res chain seq x y z
N MET A 1 -8.88 2.45 -23.76
CA MET A 1 -9.38 1.05 -23.86
C MET A 1 -8.40 0.17 -23.12
N ILE A 2 -8.82 -0.40 -21.98
CA ILE A 2 -8.00 -1.36 -21.21
C ILE A 2 -8.05 -2.68 -21.98
N PRO A 3 -6.91 -3.36 -22.25
CA PRO A 3 -6.92 -4.60 -23.02
C PRO A 3 -7.68 -5.68 -22.24
N THR A 4 -8.82 -6.10 -22.79
CA THR A 4 -9.77 -7.04 -22.18
C THR A 4 -9.34 -8.51 -22.26
N SER A 5 -8.20 -8.84 -22.88
CA SER A 5 -7.80 -10.22 -23.16
C SER A 5 -7.17 -10.99 -21.98
N SER A 6 -6.85 -10.30 -20.88
CA SER A 6 -6.16 -10.86 -19.71
C SER A 6 -6.98 -10.87 -18.42
N GLN A 7 -8.23 -10.37 -18.46
CA GLN A 7 -9.11 -10.33 -17.29
C GLN A 7 -9.93 -11.61 -17.18
N LEU A 8 -9.90 -12.26 -16.01
CA LEU A 8 -10.81 -13.37 -15.67
C LEU A 8 -11.83 -12.90 -14.64
N ARG A 9 -13.05 -13.42 -14.75
CA ARG A 9 -14.14 -13.11 -13.82
C ARG A 9 -14.75 -14.40 -13.28
N LEU A 10 -14.93 -14.46 -11.98
CA LEU A 10 -15.57 -15.55 -11.27
C LEU A 10 -16.81 -15.02 -10.54
N PRO A 11 -18.03 -15.21 -11.10
CA PRO A 11 -19.25 -14.94 -10.37
C PRO A 11 -19.48 -16.05 -9.34
N ILE A 12 -19.70 -15.67 -8.08
CA ILE A 12 -19.95 -16.64 -6.99
C ILE A 12 -21.43 -16.71 -6.58
N GLY A 13 -22.31 -15.91 -7.19
CA GLY A 13 -23.75 -15.93 -6.96
C GLY A 13 -24.27 -14.54 -6.58
N ILE A 14 -24.97 -14.45 -5.46
CA ILE A 14 -25.53 -13.20 -4.90
C ILE A 14 -24.79 -12.72 -3.64
N GLU A 15 -23.89 -13.55 -3.11
CA GLU A 15 -23.15 -13.25 -1.88
C GLU A 15 -21.98 -12.31 -2.20
N GLY A 16 -21.82 -11.26 -1.39
CA GLY A 16 -20.67 -10.37 -1.45
C GLY A 16 -19.38 -11.05 -0.98
N ILE A 17 -18.22 -10.55 -1.44
CA ILE A 17 -16.91 -11.11 -1.09
C ILE A 17 -16.14 -10.12 -0.22
N SER A 18 -15.86 -10.48 1.03
CA SER A 18 -15.13 -9.61 1.96
C SER A 18 -13.61 -9.73 1.85
N CYS A 19 -13.11 -10.93 1.58
CA CYS A 19 -11.68 -11.20 1.56
C CYS A 19 -11.32 -12.37 0.65
N LEU A 20 -10.09 -12.35 0.14
CA LEU A 20 -9.52 -13.38 -0.71
C LEU A 20 -8.07 -13.62 -0.28
N THR A 21 -7.65 -14.88 -0.23
CA THR A 21 -6.23 -15.23 -0.07
C THR A 21 -5.86 -16.34 -1.05
N TYR A 22 -4.66 -16.24 -1.63
CA TYR A 22 -4.09 -17.35 -2.38
C TYR A 22 -3.58 -18.43 -1.44
N LEU A 23 -3.66 -19.67 -1.90
CA LEU A 23 -3.16 -20.84 -1.19
C LEU A 23 -1.90 -21.37 -1.89
N HIS A 24 -1.04 -22.02 -1.13
CA HIS A 24 0.21 -22.56 -1.67
C HIS A 24 -0.04 -23.94 -2.32
N GLU A 25 0.03 -23.99 -3.65
CA GLU A 25 0.10 -25.21 -4.47
C GLU A 25 0.89 -24.89 -5.75
N ASP A 26 1.47 -25.91 -6.39
CA ASP A 26 2.32 -25.89 -7.61
C ASP A 26 1.95 -24.87 -8.70
N GLU A 27 2.96 -24.45 -9.50
CA GLU A 27 2.88 -23.45 -10.59
C GLU A 27 1.71 -23.63 -11.57
N ALA A 28 1.20 -24.85 -11.76
CA ALA A 28 0.13 -25.16 -12.69
C ALA A 28 -1.29 -25.04 -12.11
N LYS A 29 -1.45 -25.01 -10.78
CA LYS A 29 -2.76 -25.04 -10.10
C LYS A 29 -2.86 -23.87 -9.14
N GLN A 30 -3.55 -22.80 -9.56
CA GLN A 30 -3.80 -21.69 -8.65
C GLN A 30 -4.97 -22.05 -7.75
N LEU A 31 -4.68 -22.28 -6.47
CA LEU A 31 -5.68 -22.49 -5.44
C LEU A 31 -5.87 -21.18 -4.66
N PHE A 32 -7.10 -20.77 -4.42
CA PHE A 32 -7.40 -19.59 -3.60
C PHE A 32 -8.68 -19.80 -2.80
N ALA A 33 -8.75 -19.13 -1.66
CA ALA A 33 -9.89 -19.15 -0.77
C ALA A 33 -10.59 -17.78 -0.74
N LEU A 34 -11.92 -17.81 -0.75
CA LEU A 34 -12.80 -16.65 -0.65
C LEU A 34 -13.59 -16.71 0.64
N GLY A 35 -13.70 -15.58 1.33
CA GLY A 35 -14.65 -15.36 2.42
C GLY A 35 -15.83 -14.53 1.94
N THR A 36 -17.04 -15.01 2.18
CA THR A 36 -18.27 -14.28 1.82
C THR A 36 -18.88 -13.55 3.01
N THR A 37 -19.69 -12.54 2.73
CA THR A 37 -20.41 -11.76 3.75
C THR A 37 -21.44 -12.60 4.53
N ASP A 38 -21.96 -13.70 3.96
CA ASP A 38 -22.79 -14.72 4.64
C ASP A 38 -21.96 -15.73 5.47
N GLY A 39 -20.63 -15.54 5.54
CA GLY A 39 -19.76 -16.33 6.40
C GLY A 39 -19.42 -17.72 5.86
N ARG A 40 -19.54 -17.91 4.54
CA ARG A 40 -19.07 -19.12 3.85
C ARG A 40 -17.65 -18.92 3.37
N VAL A 41 -16.82 -19.95 3.58
CA VAL A 41 -15.52 -20.05 2.91
C VAL A 41 -15.69 -20.96 1.70
N ARG A 42 -15.21 -20.48 0.56
CA ARG A 42 -15.16 -21.24 -0.68
C ARG A 42 -13.73 -21.34 -1.18
N ILE A 43 -13.30 -22.53 -1.54
CA ILE A 43 -11.98 -22.75 -2.14
C ILE A 43 -12.18 -23.09 -3.60
N TYR A 44 -11.45 -22.39 -4.44
CA TYR A 44 -11.48 -22.56 -5.89
C TYR A 44 -10.13 -23.00 -6.39
N ARG A 45 -10.16 -23.98 -7.30
CA ARG A 45 -9.03 -24.39 -8.12
C ARG A 45 -9.17 -23.72 -9.49
N SER A 46 -8.15 -22.98 -9.91
CA SER A 46 -8.05 -22.45 -11.27
C SER A 46 -7.17 -23.37 -12.12
N LEU A 47 -7.75 -23.92 -13.20
CA LEU A 47 -7.04 -24.73 -14.19
C LEU A 47 -7.39 -24.18 -15.57
N ASN A 48 -6.39 -23.82 -16.39
CA ASN A 48 -6.60 -23.32 -17.77
C ASN A 48 -7.64 -22.18 -17.86
N ARG A 49 -7.58 -21.20 -16.95
CA ARG A 49 -8.53 -20.07 -16.87
C ARG A 49 -9.98 -20.46 -16.56
N ARG A 50 -10.23 -21.69 -16.10
CA ARG A 50 -11.52 -22.14 -15.57
C ARG A 50 -11.44 -22.28 -14.07
N PHE A 51 -12.52 -21.93 -13.38
CA PHE A 51 -12.63 -22.02 -11.93
C PHE A 51 -13.55 -23.18 -11.56
N GLU A 52 -13.06 -24.03 -10.67
CA GLU A 52 -13.82 -25.13 -10.08
C GLU A 52 -13.88 -24.93 -8.57
N CYS A 53 -15.09 -24.96 -7.99
CA CYS A 53 -15.27 -24.87 -6.54
C CYS A 53 -15.01 -26.26 -5.93
N THR A 54 -13.89 -26.42 -5.22
CA THR A 54 -13.53 -27.70 -4.60
C THR A 54 -14.09 -27.83 -3.19
N TYR A 55 -14.31 -26.71 -2.49
CA TYR A 55 -14.79 -26.71 -1.12
C TYR A 55 -15.75 -25.55 -0.88
N GLN A 56 -16.84 -25.82 -0.16
CA GLN A 56 -17.78 -24.81 0.30
C GLN A 56 -18.39 -25.23 1.63
N LYS A 57 -18.08 -24.49 2.72
CA LYS A 57 -18.73 -24.66 4.02
C LYS A 57 -18.94 -23.32 4.71
N ARG A 58 -19.99 -23.24 5.53
CA ARG A 58 -20.24 -22.08 6.39
C ARG A 58 -19.37 -22.17 7.64
N TRP A 59 -18.47 -21.21 7.82
CA TRP A 59 -17.59 -21.16 8.99
C TRP A 59 -18.10 -20.18 10.03
N HIS A 60 -18.65 -19.04 9.61
CA HIS A 60 -19.13 -17.98 10.50
C HIS A 60 -20.50 -17.48 10.06
N LYS A 61 -21.06 -16.50 10.78
CA LYS A 61 -22.22 -15.75 10.31
C LYS A 61 -21.85 -14.76 9.21
N SER A 62 -20.67 -14.16 9.35
CA SER A 62 -20.02 -13.28 8.37
C SER A 62 -18.50 -13.47 8.49
N ILE A 63 -17.76 -13.41 7.39
CA ILE A 63 -16.30 -13.45 7.40
C ILE A 63 -15.78 -12.05 7.11
N ARG A 64 -14.82 -11.56 7.91
CA ARG A 64 -14.17 -10.27 7.72
C ARG A 64 -12.79 -10.43 7.09
N CYS A 65 -11.97 -11.32 7.65
CA CYS A 65 -10.62 -11.58 7.17
C CYS A 65 -10.39 -13.09 7.01
N LEU A 66 -9.50 -13.41 6.07
CA LEU A 66 -9.07 -14.76 5.76
C LEU A 66 -7.58 -14.72 5.43
N SER A 67 -6.77 -15.55 6.10
CA SER A 67 -5.32 -15.59 5.89
C SER A 67 -4.80 -17.01 6.05
N LEU A 68 -3.87 -17.40 5.17
CA LEU A 68 -3.20 -18.71 5.22
C LEU A 68 -2.00 -18.63 6.16
N LEU A 69 -1.88 -19.59 7.07
CA LEU A 69 -0.67 -19.74 7.88
C LEU A 69 0.51 -20.17 6.98
N PRO A 70 1.63 -19.41 6.99
CA PRO A 70 2.78 -19.70 6.14
C PRO A 70 3.27 -21.14 6.27
N SER A 71 3.63 -21.78 5.16
CA SER A 71 4.14 -23.17 5.10
C SER A 71 3.20 -24.25 5.67
N THR A 72 1.89 -23.96 5.79
CA THR A 72 0.88 -24.92 6.24
C THR A 72 -0.33 -24.94 5.30
N SER A 73 -1.20 -25.94 5.47
CA SER A 73 -2.54 -26.02 4.90
C SER A 73 -3.62 -25.37 5.79
N HIS A 74 -3.23 -24.58 6.80
CA HIS A 74 -4.17 -24.06 7.80
C HIS A 74 -4.67 -22.66 7.47
N LEU A 75 -5.98 -22.51 7.31
CA LEU A 75 -6.64 -21.26 7.00
C LEU A 75 -7.27 -20.66 8.26
N VAL A 76 -6.86 -19.43 8.58
CA VAL A 76 -7.39 -18.64 9.70
C VAL A 76 -8.50 -17.73 9.16
N SER A 77 -9.62 -17.70 9.86
CA SER A 77 -10.81 -16.93 9.50
C SER A 77 -11.33 -16.14 10.69
N THR A 78 -11.72 -14.90 10.44
CA THR A 78 -12.27 -13.98 11.45
C THR A 78 -13.71 -13.60 11.12
N SER A 79 -14.51 -13.36 12.16
CA SER A 79 -15.91 -12.97 12.07
C SER A 79 -16.12 -11.54 12.56
N SER A 80 -17.19 -10.90 12.08
CA SER A 80 -17.67 -9.62 12.64
C SER A 80 -18.07 -9.72 14.11
N GLN A 81 -18.34 -10.93 14.62
CA GLN A 81 -18.67 -11.18 16.03
C GLN A 81 -17.46 -11.62 16.85
N SER A 82 -16.27 -11.14 16.52
CA SER A 82 -15.01 -11.42 17.25
C SER A 82 -14.62 -12.90 17.34
N GLY A 83 -15.17 -13.72 16.45
CA GLY A 83 -14.92 -15.16 16.40
C GLY A 83 -13.76 -15.52 15.48
N LEU A 84 -12.85 -16.34 15.99
CA LEU A 84 -11.69 -16.87 15.28
C LEU A 84 -11.83 -18.38 15.10
N LYS A 85 -11.53 -18.86 13.89
CA LYS A 85 -11.46 -20.31 13.60
C LYS A 85 -10.29 -20.59 12.68
N VAL A 86 -9.59 -21.67 12.98
CA VAL A 86 -8.56 -22.25 12.11
C VAL A 86 -9.05 -23.60 11.60
N HIS A 87 -9.00 -23.75 10.28
CA HIS A 87 -9.36 -24.99 9.60
C HIS A 87 -8.18 -25.50 8.82
N ASP A 88 -7.99 -26.80 8.84
CA ASP A 88 -7.07 -27.46 7.93
C ASP A 88 -7.79 -27.74 6.61
N ILE A 89 -7.18 -27.27 5.52
CA ILE A 89 -7.71 -27.38 4.16
C ILE A 89 -7.65 -28.82 3.67
N GLU A 90 -6.61 -29.58 4.03
CA GLU A 90 -6.41 -30.95 3.54
C GLU A 90 -7.39 -31.93 4.22
N SER A 91 -7.52 -31.84 5.55
CA SER A 91 -8.47 -32.68 6.29
C SER A 91 -9.90 -32.15 6.31
N GLU A 92 -10.13 -30.93 5.81
CA GLU A 92 -11.38 -30.18 5.84
C GLU A 92 -12.01 -29.99 7.24
N LYS A 93 -11.20 -30.14 8.28
CA LYS A 93 -11.65 -30.10 9.68
C LYS A 93 -11.23 -28.81 10.36
N ARG A 94 -12.07 -28.38 11.29
CA ARG A 94 -11.72 -27.29 12.21
C ARG A 94 -10.76 -27.81 13.28
N ILE A 95 -9.56 -27.26 13.32
CA ILE A 95 -8.52 -27.64 14.28
C ILE A 95 -8.53 -26.76 15.53
N TRP A 96 -8.95 -25.51 15.40
CA TRP A 96 -8.87 -24.54 16.48
C TRP A 96 -10.02 -23.52 16.37
N ALA A 97 -10.51 -23.03 17.51
CA ALA A 97 -11.51 -21.98 17.54
C ALA A 97 -11.45 -21.18 18.84
N GLN A 98 -11.69 -19.87 18.74
CA GLN A 98 -11.94 -18.97 19.85
C GLN A 98 -13.12 -18.07 19.49
N LEU A 99 -14.26 -18.26 20.14
CA LEU A 99 -15.50 -17.56 19.75
C LEU A 99 -15.55 -16.10 20.20
N HIS A 100 -14.84 -15.74 21.28
CA HIS A 100 -14.86 -14.42 21.89
C HIS A 100 -13.43 -13.92 22.05
N ALA A 101 -12.73 -13.69 20.94
CA ALA A 101 -11.33 -13.28 20.92
C ALA A 101 -11.17 -11.85 21.46
N HIS A 102 -11.89 -10.91 20.83
CA HIS A 102 -11.85 -9.47 21.13
C HIS A 102 -13.06 -8.98 21.94
N LYS A 103 -13.60 -9.83 22.83
CA LYS A 103 -14.80 -9.57 23.65
C LYS A 103 -16.03 -9.16 22.82
N LYS A 104 -16.18 -7.87 22.52
CA LYS A 104 -17.29 -7.27 21.76
C LYS A 104 -16.84 -6.52 20.50
N SER A 105 -15.55 -6.18 20.36
CA SER A 105 -15.06 -5.41 19.21
C SER A 105 -14.88 -6.30 17.97
N PRO A 106 -15.43 -5.95 16.81
CA PRO A 106 -15.22 -6.69 15.57
C PRO A 106 -13.75 -6.74 15.17
N ILE A 107 -13.33 -7.84 14.56
CA ILE A 107 -11.97 -7.97 14.05
C ILE A 107 -11.91 -7.34 12.66
N SER A 108 -11.03 -6.37 12.49
CA SER A 108 -10.82 -5.60 11.26
C SER A 108 -9.65 -6.13 10.43
N SER A 109 -8.60 -6.66 11.07
CA SER A 109 -7.38 -7.12 10.39
C SER A 109 -6.85 -8.45 10.94
N LEU A 110 -6.21 -9.22 10.07
CA LEU A 110 -5.62 -10.53 10.38
C LEU A 110 -4.29 -10.70 9.63
N LEU A 111 -3.24 -11.05 10.35
CA LEU A 111 -1.91 -11.29 9.79
C LEU A 111 -1.33 -12.60 10.35
N CYS A 112 -0.99 -13.55 9.47
CA CYS A 112 -0.28 -14.77 9.85
C CYS A 112 1.22 -14.57 9.71
N THR A 113 1.96 -14.58 10.82
CA THR A 113 3.41 -14.28 10.83
C THR A 113 4.28 -15.54 10.78
N SER A 114 3.79 -16.67 11.29
CA SER A 114 4.52 -17.94 11.32
C SER A 114 3.55 -19.11 11.17
N PRO A 115 4.03 -20.37 11.05
CA PRO A 115 3.17 -21.55 10.87
C PRO A 115 2.19 -21.81 12.03
N VAL A 116 2.46 -21.22 13.20
CA VAL A 116 1.68 -21.43 14.44
C VAL A 116 1.17 -20.13 15.06
N VAL A 117 1.74 -18.98 14.69
CA VAL A 117 1.39 -17.67 15.26
C VAL A 117 0.67 -16.81 14.23
N PHE A 118 -0.42 -16.20 14.66
CA PHE A 118 -1.15 -15.19 13.91
C PHE A 118 -1.57 -14.05 14.82
N VAL A 119 -1.84 -12.90 14.23
CA VAL A 119 -2.12 -11.64 14.92
C VAL A 119 -3.42 -11.07 14.39
N THR A 120 -4.24 -10.54 15.29
CA THR A 120 -5.55 -9.97 14.98
C THR A 120 -5.62 -8.55 15.52
N GLY A 121 -6.15 -7.63 14.72
CA GLY A 121 -6.45 -6.26 15.12
C GLY A 121 -7.95 -6.02 15.08
N ASP A 122 -8.47 -5.28 16.04
CA ASP A 122 -9.90 -4.92 16.12
C ASP A 122 -10.17 -3.42 15.88
N GLU A 123 -11.44 -3.06 16.00
CA GLU A 123 -11.92 -1.69 15.83
C GLU A 123 -11.59 -0.78 17.04
N ASP A 124 -11.12 -1.35 18.17
CA ASP A 124 -10.78 -0.63 19.40
C ASP A 124 -9.26 -0.43 19.57
N ALA A 125 -8.51 -0.55 18.48
CA ALA A 125 -7.04 -0.47 18.44
C ALA A 125 -6.32 -1.53 19.31
N ILE A 126 -6.95 -2.69 19.55
CA ILE A 126 -6.36 -3.81 20.28
C ILE A 126 -5.80 -4.84 19.30
N VAL A 127 -4.51 -5.10 19.44
CA VAL A 127 -3.79 -6.15 18.72
C VAL A 127 -3.58 -7.36 19.63
N GLN A 128 -4.05 -8.52 19.21
CA GLN A 128 -3.89 -9.78 19.94
C GLN A 128 -3.03 -10.77 19.17
N VAL A 129 -2.11 -11.42 19.89
CA VAL A 129 -1.22 -12.45 19.34
C VAL A 129 -1.72 -13.82 19.76
N TRP A 130 -1.88 -14.73 18.81
CA TRP A 130 -2.43 -16.05 19.02
C TRP A 130 -1.43 -17.12 18.59
N ASP A 131 -1.35 -18.20 19.38
CA ASP A 131 -0.59 -19.39 19.03
C ASP A 131 -1.55 -20.58 18.98
N ILE A 132 -1.66 -21.26 17.83
CA ILE A 132 -2.58 -22.38 17.65
C ILE A 132 -2.32 -23.54 18.63
N ARG A 133 -1.11 -23.63 19.18
CA ARG A 133 -0.71 -24.65 20.17
C ARG A 133 -1.22 -24.33 21.57
N LYS A 134 -1.62 -23.08 21.83
CA LYS A 134 -2.11 -22.58 23.14
C LYS A 134 -3.57 -22.14 23.01
N PRO A 135 -4.54 -23.06 23.12
CA PRO A 135 -5.95 -22.70 23.08
C PRO A 135 -6.39 -21.93 24.34
N GLY A 136 -7.42 -21.10 24.19
CA GLY A 136 -8.18 -20.50 25.30
C GLY A 136 -7.92 -19.01 25.56
N ALA A 137 -6.70 -18.51 25.34
CA ALA A 137 -6.36 -17.11 25.55
C ALA A 137 -5.29 -16.63 24.56
N PRO A 138 -5.26 -15.33 24.22
CA PRO A 138 -4.19 -14.76 23.43
C PRO A 138 -2.87 -14.82 24.23
N CYS A 139 -1.75 -15.01 23.54
CA CYS A 139 -0.42 -14.95 24.14
C CYS A 139 -0.11 -13.54 24.64
N HIS A 140 -0.50 -12.53 23.86
CA HIS A 140 -0.36 -11.12 24.19
C HIS A 140 -1.60 -10.36 23.71
N SER A 141 -2.01 -9.35 24.48
CA SER A 141 -3.06 -8.40 24.12
C SER A 141 -2.48 -7.01 24.33
N LEU A 142 -2.34 -6.25 23.26
CA LEU A 142 -1.71 -4.95 23.23
C LEU A 142 -2.74 -3.93 22.78
N ARG A 143 -2.97 -2.91 23.58
CA ARG A 143 -3.74 -1.76 23.14
C ARG A 143 -2.76 -0.73 22.58
N ILE A 144 -3.02 -0.25 21.37
CA ILE A 144 -2.23 0.81 20.77
C ILE A 144 -2.79 2.13 21.29
N GLN A 145 -2.07 2.76 22.20
CA GLN A 145 -2.39 4.07 22.76
C GLN A 145 -1.10 4.85 22.87
N ASP A 146 -1.23 6.17 22.75
CA ASP A 146 -0.17 7.10 23.12
C ASP A 146 -0.21 7.31 24.63
N GLU A 147 0.92 7.15 25.31
CA GLU A 147 1.01 7.33 26.77
C GLU A 147 0.72 8.79 27.17
N GLU A 148 0.85 9.73 26.22
CA GLU A 148 0.66 11.16 26.44
C GLU A 148 -0.79 11.64 26.19
N GLN A 149 -1.64 10.85 25.52
CA GLN A 149 -3.01 11.22 25.20
C GLN A 149 -4.01 10.37 25.99
N GLU A 150 -4.49 10.92 27.11
CA GLU A 150 -5.47 10.29 28.02
C GLU A 150 -6.90 10.19 27.44
N GLU A 151 -7.15 10.70 26.23
CA GLU A 151 -8.47 10.62 25.61
C GLU A 151 -8.73 9.21 25.04
N GLU A 152 -9.47 8.41 25.82
CA GLU A 152 -9.79 7.00 25.58
C GLU A 152 -10.51 6.69 24.24
N ASP A 153 -10.99 7.71 23.53
CA ASP A 153 -11.86 7.62 22.36
C ASP A 153 -11.21 8.04 21.02
N LEU A 154 -9.94 8.44 21.00
CA LEU A 154 -9.30 8.99 19.78
C LEU A 154 -8.54 7.96 18.92
N PHE A 155 -8.33 6.74 19.43
CA PHE A 155 -7.64 5.68 18.68
C PHE A 155 -8.67 4.87 17.89
N GLY A 156 -8.68 5.08 16.58
CA GLY A 156 -9.55 4.35 15.67
C GLY A 156 -9.01 2.96 15.30
N ALA A 157 -9.79 2.24 14.49
CA ALA A 157 -9.59 0.83 14.17
C ALA A 157 -8.19 0.48 13.63
N VAL A 158 -7.76 -0.76 13.85
CA VAL A 158 -6.59 -1.33 13.14
C VAL A 158 -7.03 -1.77 11.74
N ASN A 159 -6.83 -0.91 10.75
CA ASN A 159 -7.31 -1.13 9.38
C ASN A 159 -6.56 -2.26 8.67
N ASP A 160 -5.24 -2.31 8.82
CA ASP A 160 -4.40 -3.33 8.17
C ASP A 160 -3.11 -3.56 8.95
N MET A 161 -2.48 -4.71 8.72
CA MET A 161 -1.22 -5.06 9.36
C MET A 161 -0.26 -5.72 8.37
N ALA A 162 1.03 -5.44 8.53
CA ALA A 162 2.09 -6.09 7.77
C ALA A 162 3.27 -6.44 8.69
N CYS A 163 3.99 -7.51 8.36
CA CYS A 163 5.24 -7.86 9.03
C CYS A 163 6.39 -7.83 8.04
N GLY A 164 7.58 -7.51 8.54
CA GLY A 164 8.82 -7.78 7.80
C GLY A 164 9.30 -9.22 8.00
N ASP A 165 10.54 -9.50 7.57
CA ASP A 165 11.15 -10.84 7.68
C ASP A 165 11.40 -11.23 9.14
N SER A 166 11.73 -10.25 9.99
CA SER A 166 11.76 -10.46 11.43
C SER A 166 10.33 -10.57 11.92
N GLN A 167 9.79 -11.79 12.00
CA GLN A 167 8.42 -12.13 12.45
C GLN A 167 7.99 -11.53 13.81
N ASN A 168 8.87 -10.77 14.49
CA ASN A 168 8.63 -10.09 15.75
C ASN A 168 8.18 -8.63 15.59
N LEU A 169 8.47 -7.96 14.48
CA LEU A 169 8.07 -6.57 14.26
C LEU A 169 6.88 -6.54 13.30
N ILE A 170 5.77 -6.02 13.78
CA ILE A 170 4.55 -5.79 12.99
C ILE A 170 4.31 -4.30 12.88
N LEU A 171 3.85 -3.89 11.70
CA LEU A 171 3.32 -2.56 11.45
C LEU A 171 1.80 -2.63 11.38
N ALA A 172 1.12 -1.70 12.03
CA ALA A 172 -0.32 -1.57 12.04
C ALA A 172 -0.72 -0.19 11.53
N ALA A 173 -1.55 -0.13 10.49
CA ALA A 173 -2.15 1.09 9.99
C ALA A 173 -3.42 1.38 10.78
N LEU A 174 -3.50 2.58 11.38
CA LEU A 174 -4.58 2.98 12.24
C LEU A 174 -5.52 3.98 11.56
N ASP A 175 -6.78 3.96 11.97
CA ASP A 175 -7.80 4.85 11.42
C ASP A 175 -7.61 6.32 11.80
N ASN A 176 -6.84 6.60 12.86
CA ASN A 176 -6.42 7.97 13.20
C ASN A 176 -5.31 8.52 12.27
N GLY A 177 -4.86 7.74 11.29
CA GLY A 177 -3.82 8.12 10.35
C GLY A 177 -2.39 7.90 10.83
N SER A 178 -2.19 7.17 11.93
CA SER A 178 -0.85 6.84 12.43
C SER A 178 -0.43 5.44 12.00
N LEU A 179 0.89 5.22 11.94
CA LEU A 179 1.52 3.91 11.77
C LEU A 179 2.12 3.47 13.10
N ALA A 180 1.65 2.35 13.64
CA ALA A 180 2.21 1.78 14.87
C ALA A 180 3.16 0.63 14.54
N ALA A 181 4.36 0.64 15.12
CA ALA A 181 5.32 -0.45 15.07
C ALA A 181 5.30 -1.22 16.40
N LEU A 182 4.91 -2.49 16.36
CA LEU A 182 4.72 -3.34 17.53
C LEU A 182 5.76 -4.45 17.57
N ASN A 183 6.40 -4.65 18.73
CA ASN A 183 7.29 -5.76 18.97
C ASN A 183 6.54 -6.89 19.69
N LEU A 184 6.27 -7.97 18.96
CA LEU A 184 5.54 -9.13 19.46
C LEU A 184 6.26 -9.86 20.59
N ARG A 185 7.60 -9.90 20.57
CA ARG A 185 8.38 -10.60 21.59
C ARG A 185 8.35 -9.86 22.92
N LYS A 186 8.47 -8.53 22.88
CA LYS A 186 8.41 -7.68 24.07
C LYS A 186 6.99 -7.35 24.50
N ALA A 187 6.01 -7.65 23.65
CA ALA A 187 4.61 -7.33 23.87
C ALA A 187 4.41 -5.84 24.21
N ARG A 188 4.90 -4.96 23.35
CA ARG A 188 4.73 -3.50 23.49
C ARG A 188 4.74 -2.80 22.13
N VAL A 189 4.16 -1.61 22.10
CA VAL A 189 4.35 -0.65 21.00
C VAL A 189 5.78 -0.10 21.12
N GLU A 190 6.56 -0.18 20.05
CA GLU A 190 7.92 0.40 20.02
C GLU A 190 7.92 1.83 19.49
N VAL A 191 7.10 2.10 18.47
CA VAL A 191 6.99 3.43 17.86
C VAL A 191 5.54 3.65 17.44
N LEU A 192 5.05 4.88 17.61
CA LEU A 192 3.84 5.39 17.00
C LEU A 192 4.25 6.58 16.13
N SER A 193 3.87 6.59 14.85
CA SER A 193 4.21 7.70 13.95
C SER A 193 3.37 8.93 14.25
N ASP A 194 3.82 10.08 13.74
CA ASP A 194 2.96 11.25 13.58
C ASP A 194 1.73 10.93 12.74
N THR A 195 0.63 11.64 13.02
CA THR A 195 -0.61 11.49 12.26
C THR A 195 -0.43 11.98 10.81
N LEU A 196 -0.85 11.18 9.85
CA LEU A 196 -0.81 11.53 8.41
C LEU A 196 -1.91 12.55 8.02
N GLY A 197 -2.78 12.90 8.96
CA GLY A 197 -3.95 13.78 8.81
C GLY A 197 -5.20 13.09 8.28
N TYR A 198 -5.08 11.86 7.78
CA TYR A 198 -6.17 11.05 7.22
C TYR A 198 -5.98 9.59 7.60
N SER A 199 -7.08 8.82 7.65
CA SER A 199 -7.06 7.40 8.00
C SER A 199 -6.02 6.62 7.18
N ALA A 200 -5.18 5.85 7.87
CA ALA A 200 -4.25 4.92 7.25
C ALA A 200 -4.98 3.60 7.02
N ARG A 201 -5.31 3.31 5.76
CA ARG A 201 -6.23 2.21 5.39
C ARG A 201 -5.51 0.89 5.17
N THR A 202 -4.25 0.94 4.74
CA THR A 202 -3.51 -0.25 4.34
C THR A 202 -2.02 -0.06 4.54
N VAL A 203 -1.31 -1.15 4.86
CA VAL A 203 0.15 -1.14 5.01
C VAL A 203 0.75 -2.37 4.34
N THR A 204 1.88 -2.19 3.66
CA THR A 204 2.68 -3.30 3.13
C THR A 204 4.17 -3.00 3.26
N VAL A 205 5.00 -4.04 3.26
CA VAL A 205 6.46 -3.93 3.42
C VAL A 205 7.15 -4.41 2.15
N ILE A 206 8.02 -3.58 1.60
CA ILE A 206 8.75 -3.84 0.35
C ILE A 206 10.25 -3.55 0.50
N LYS A 207 11.00 -3.75 -0.59
CA LYS A 207 12.46 -3.56 -0.67
C LYS A 207 13.22 -4.38 0.39
N ASN A 208 12.76 -5.59 0.69
CA ASN A 208 13.31 -6.49 1.71
C ASN A 208 13.40 -5.80 3.09
N ASN A 209 12.26 -5.30 3.58
CA ASN A 209 12.12 -4.54 4.84
C ASN A 209 13.01 -3.29 4.89
N LYS A 210 13.05 -2.54 3.80
CA LYS A 210 13.67 -1.20 3.80
C LYS A 210 12.64 -0.10 3.78
N VAL A 211 11.44 -0.40 3.28
CA VAL A 211 10.38 0.59 3.11
C VAL A 211 9.04 -0.03 3.52
N ALA A 212 8.33 0.65 4.41
CA ALA A 212 6.92 0.41 4.63
C ALA A 212 6.10 1.41 3.79
N VAL A 213 5.06 0.91 3.14
CA VAL A 213 4.17 1.67 2.27
C VAL A 213 2.80 1.71 2.92
N VAL A 214 2.27 2.90 3.14
CA VAL A 214 0.96 3.13 3.75
C VAL A 214 0.07 3.84 2.73
N GLY A 215 -1.13 3.31 2.52
CA GLY A 215 -2.17 3.96 1.73
C GLY A 215 -3.16 4.70 2.64
N THR A 216 -3.51 5.92 2.29
CA THR A 216 -4.39 6.78 3.09
C THR A 216 -5.73 7.06 2.39
N GLU A 217 -6.72 7.46 3.18
CA GLU A 217 -8.06 7.82 2.71
C GLU A 217 -8.08 9.03 1.76
N ASP A 218 -7.14 9.97 1.86
CA ASP A 218 -7.04 11.08 0.92
C ASP A 218 -6.42 10.69 -0.44
N GLY A 219 -6.11 9.41 -0.62
CA GLY A 219 -5.58 8.89 -1.86
C GLY A 219 -4.06 9.01 -1.99
N ALA A 220 -3.35 9.36 -0.93
CA ALA A 220 -1.89 9.43 -0.93
C ALA A 220 -1.26 8.06 -0.60
N ILE A 221 -0.02 7.89 -1.04
CA ILE A 221 0.87 6.81 -0.64
C ILE A 221 2.01 7.43 0.16
N CYS A 222 2.11 7.02 1.41
CA CYS A 222 3.14 7.43 2.36
C CYS A 222 4.19 6.33 2.48
N LEU A 223 5.46 6.72 2.47
CA LEU A 223 6.60 5.81 2.60
C LEU A 223 7.31 6.08 3.92
N PHE A 224 7.58 5.03 4.66
CA PHE A 224 8.37 5.06 5.88
C PHE A 224 9.65 4.27 5.68
N ASN A 225 10.78 4.82 6.12
CA ASN A 225 12.03 4.08 6.16
C ASN A 225 11.94 3.02 7.26
N TRP A 226 12.50 1.85 6.99
CA TRP A 226 12.53 0.81 8.01
C TRP A 226 13.38 1.24 9.21
N ASN A 227 12.87 1.00 10.42
CA ASN A 227 13.42 1.46 11.71
C ASN A 227 13.34 2.99 11.94
N GLU A 228 12.72 3.74 11.05
CA GLU A 228 12.45 5.19 11.20
C GLU A 228 10.96 5.42 10.98
N PHE A 229 10.14 4.86 11.87
CA PHE A 229 8.67 4.87 11.73
C PHE A 229 8.00 6.13 12.29
N GLU A 230 8.74 6.99 12.98
CA GLU A 230 8.20 8.20 13.62
C GLU A 230 7.67 9.20 12.58
N LEU A 231 8.39 9.35 11.47
CA LEU A 231 8.10 10.34 10.44
C LEU A 231 7.92 9.70 9.07
N CYS A 232 6.95 10.24 8.32
CA CYS A 232 6.76 9.89 6.92
C CYS A 232 7.94 10.43 6.09
N ALA A 233 8.69 9.53 5.44
CA ALA A 233 9.88 9.88 4.69
C ALA A 233 9.56 10.47 3.31
N ASP A 234 8.47 10.02 2.67
CA ASP A 234 8.05 10.51 1.37
C ASP A 234 6.53 10.28 1.18
N ARG A 235 5.87 11.16 0.44
CA ARG A 235 4.43 11.10 0.17
C ARG A 235 4.16 11.50 -1.26
N PHE A 236 3.47 10.64 -2.00
CA PHE A 236 3.09 10.93 -3.37
C PHE A 236 1.70 10.40 -3.68
N SER A 237 1.08 10.97 -4.72
CA SER A 237 -0.21 10.50 -5.21
C SER A 237 -0.01 9.49 -6.35
N PRO A 238 -0.64 8.31 -6.31
CA PRO A 238 -0.64 7.36 -7.41
C PRO A 238 -1.51 7.84 -8.58
N PHE A 239 -2.15 9.01 -8.46
CA PHE A 239 -2.91 9.63 -9.54
C PHE A 239 -2.00 10.53 -10.34
N ALA A 240 -2.01 10.34 -11.67
CA ALA A 240 -1.51 11.37 -12.55
C ALA A 240 -2.38 12.62 -12.33
N GLN A 241 -1.87 13.64 -11.64
CA GLN A 241 -2.54 14.93 -11.58
C GLN A 241 -2.78 15.35 -13.03
N ARG A 242 -4.05 15.46 -13.43
CA ARG A 242 -4.40 16.22 -14.63
C ARG A 242 -3.85 17.61 -14.36
N THR A 243 -2.72 17.95 -14.96
CA THR A 243 -2.21 19.31 -14.96
C THR A 243 -3.36 20.19 -15.43
N SER A 244 -3.95 20.96 -14.52
CA SER A 244 -5.05 21.88 -14.77
C SER A 244 -4.55 22.99 -15.68
N LYS A 245 -4.57 22.73 -16.98
CA LYS A 245 -4.61 23.74 -18.04
C LYS A 245 -6.01 23.88 -18.64
N ALA A 246 -7.03 23.36 -17.96
CA ALA A 246 -8.42 23.42 -18.38
C ALA A 246 -9.31 23.73 -17.17
N THR A 247 -9.22 24.96 -16.66
CA THR A 247 -10.26 25.72 -15.94
C THR A 247 -9.66 27.02 -15.39
N ALA A 248 -9.24 27.91 -16.29
CA ALA A 248 -9.06 29.32 -15.99
C ALA A 248 -9.83 30.12 -17.04
N VAL A 249 -11.15 29.95 -17.02
CA VAL A 249 -12.08 30.91 -17.63
C VAL A 249 -13.09 31.22 -16.53
N GLY A 250 -13.16 32.51 -16.18
CA GLY A 250 -13.65 32.98 -14.90
C GLY A 250 -15.11 32.70 -14.60
N SER A 251 -15.37 32.45 -13.32
CA SER A 251 -16.56 32.90 -12.63
C SER A 251 -16.24 32.95 -11.13
N SER A 252 -16.22 34.17 -10.61
CA SER A 252 -16.24 34.46 -9.19
C SER A 252 -17.52 33.89 -8.53
N SER A 253 -17.37 33.52 -7.26
CA SER A 253 -18.39 33.13 -6.28
C SER A 253 -19.13 31.79 -6.47
N VAL A 254 -18.70 30.81 -5.68
CA VAL A 254 -19.46 29.89 -4.81
C VAL A 254 -18.64 28.59 -4.71
N GLY A 255 -18.28 28.21 -3.49
CA GLY A 255 -17.32 27.14 -3.20
C GLY A 255 -17.66 25.83 -3.89
N VAL A 256 -16.72 25.35 -4.68
CA VAL A 256 -16.61 23.94 -5.06
C VAL A 256 -15.46 23.39 -4.20
N GLY A 257 -15.77 22.42 -3.35
CA GLY A 257 -14.82 21.80 -2.41
C GLY A 257 -13.59 21.20 -3.11
N PRO A 258 -12.59 20.73 -2.34
CA PRO A 258 -11.41 20.12 -2.93
C PRO A 258 -11.86 18.97 -3.83
N SER A 259 -11.30 18.91 -5.04
CA SER A 259 -11.37 17.70 -5.87
C SER A 259 -10.83 16.53 -5.05
N MET A 260 -11.70 15.79 -4.36
CA MET A 260 -11.33 14.69 -3.48
C MET A 260 -10.67 13.62 -4.36
N SER A 261 -9.40 13.35 -4.10
CA SER A 261 -8.71 12.24 -4.77
C SER A 261 -9.33 10.95 -4.29
N PRO A 262 -9.44 9.91 -5.14
CA PRO A 262 -10.04 8.66 -4.73
C PRO A 262 -9.21 8.02 -3.61
N SER A 263 -9.89 7.47 -2.59
CA SER A 263 -9.27 6.84 -1.42
C SER A 263 -8.47 5.61 -1.82
N VAL A 264 -7.31 5.39 -1.18
CA VAL A 264 -6.55 4.14 -1.33
C VAL A 264 -7.12 3.09 -0.39
N GLU A 265 -7.83 2.10 -0.95
CA GLU A 265 -8.49 1.04 -0.19
C GLU A 265 -7.54 -0.10 0.20
N LYS A 266 -6.65 -0.52 -0.72
CA LYS A 266 -5.71 -1.62 -0.45
C LYS A 266 -4.43 -1.48 -1.26
N VAL A 267 -3.30 -1.69 -0.61
CA VAL A 267 -1.99 -1.79 -1.25
C VAL A 267 -1.44 -3.19 -1.02
N VAL A 268 -0.98 -3.82 -2.09
CA VAL A 268 -0.37 -5.15 -2.03
C VAL A 268 0.96 -5.16 -2.76
N LYS A 269 1.94 -5.81 -2.14
CA LYS A 269 3.24 -6.07 -2.73
C LYS A 269 3.11 -7.03 -3.92
N VAL A 270 3.65 -6.63 -5.07
CA VAL A 270 3.76 -7.50 -6.26
C VAL A 270 5.20 -8.00 -6.41
N THR A 271 6.17 -7.09 -6.33
CA THR A 271 7.61 -7.37 -6.27
C THR A 271 8.24 -6.49 -5.19
N GLU A 272 9.55 -6.60 -4.97
CA GLU A 272 10.24 -5.68 -4.04
C GLU A 272 10.24 -4.22 -4.52
N ASP A 273 9.98 -3.98 -5.81
CA ASP A 273 10.04 -2.67 -6.44
C ASP A 273 8.68 -2.17 -6.93
N MET A 274 7.68 -3.06 -7.02
CA MET A 274 6.35 -2.75 -7.56
C MET A 274 5.24 -3.18 -6.59
N ILE A 275 4.27 -2.29 -6.42
CA ILE A 275 3.03 -2.52 -5.68
C ILE A 275 1.82 -2.42 -6.62
N ALA A 276 0.71 -3.03 -6.22
CA ALA A 276 -0.60 -2.78 -6.80
C ALA A 276 -1.46 -2.02 -5.78
N VAL A 277 -2.15 -0.99 -6.26
CA VAL A 277 -2.94 -0.06 -5.46
C VAL A 277 -4.39 -0.11 -5.95
N ALA A 278 -5.32 -0.51 -5.09
CA ALA A 278 -6.75 -0.42 -5.33
C ALA A 278 -7.31 0.85 -4.70
N THR A 279 -8.18 1.53 -5.44
CA THR A 279 -8.81 2.78 -5.02
C THR A 279 -10.33 2.65 -5.03
N ASP A 280 -10.99 3.47 -4.22
CA ASP A 280 -12.46 3.47 -4.07
C ASP A 280 -13.18 3.55 -5.42
N ASP A 281 -12.66 4.28 -6.42
CA ASP A 281 -13.22 4.37 -7.78
C ASP A 281 -13.21 3.06 -8.60
N GLY A 282 -12.74 1.96 -8.01
CA GLY A 282 -12.66 0.64 -8.62
C GLY A 282 -11.35 0.38 -9.34
N LYS A 283 -10.47 1.37 -9.52
CA LYS A 283 -9.24 1.18 -10.30
C LYS A 283 -8.18 0.44 -9.52
N ILE A 284 -7.43 -0.37 -10.25
CA ILE A 284 -6.25 -1.08 -9.75
C ILE A 284 -5.07 -0.61 -10.57
N SER A 285 -4.13 0.06 -9.93
CA SER A 285 -2.95 0.67 -10.58
C SER A 285 -1.66 -0.03 -10.16
N ALA A 286 -0.74 -0.18 -11.10
CA ALA A 286 0.62 -0.66 -10.87
C ALA A 286 1.53 0.55 -10.59
N VAL A 287 2.23 0.52 -9.45
CA VAL A 287 3.09 1.63 -9.02
C VAL A 287 4.46 1.08 -8.63
N MET A 288 5.52 1.69 -9.18
CA MET A 288 6.89 1.43 -8.78
C MET A 288 7.23 2.30 -7.57
N ILE A 289 8.00 1.75 -6.63
CA ILE A 289 8.48 2.47 -5.45
C ILE A 289 10.00 2.58 -5.53
N ARG A 290 10.52 3.81 -5.37
CA ARG A 290 11.94 4.15 -5.51
C ARG A 290 12.54 3.58 -6.82
N PRO A 291 12.26 4.20 -7.98
CA PRO A 291 11.59 5.50 -8.16
C PRO A 291 10.05 5.45 -8.06
N ASN A 292 9.44 6.51 -7.53
CA ASN A 292 7.98 6.59 -7.34
C ASN A 292 7.29 6.92 -8.67
N GLU A 293 6.98 5.90 -9.47
CA GLU A 293 6.38 6.05 -10.80
C GLU A 293 5.13 5.18 -10.97
N VAL A 294 4.05 5.79 -11.45
CA VAL A 294 2.82 5.08 -11.80
C VAL A 294 2.99 4.45 -13.17
N LEU A 295 3.08 3.12 -13.21
CA LEU A 295 3.27 2.36 -14.46
C LEU A 295 1.99 2.39 -15.32
N GLY A 296 0.83 2.36 -14.68
CA GLY A 296 -0.48 2.46 -15.32
C GLY A 296 -1.59 1.67 -14.62
N ILE A 297 -2.76 1.62 -15.25
CA ILE A 297 -3.96 0.95 -14.72
C ILE A 297 -3.94 -0.51 -15.18
N VAL A 298 -3.85 -1.43 -14.21
CA VAL A 298 -3.91 -2.89 -14.41
C VAL A 298 -5.32 -3.32 -14.80
N GLY A 299 -6.33 -2.73 -14.14
CA GLY A 299 -7.72 -3.09 -14.35
C GLY A 299 -8.68 -2.22 -13.55
N ARG A 300 -9.97 -2.52 -13.68
CA ARG A 300 -11.03 -1.88 -12.90
C ARG A 300 -12.03 -2.93 -12.42
N HIS A 301 -12.32 -2.90 -11.13
CA HIS A 301 -13.43 -3.62 -10.52
C HIS A 301 -14.70 -2.77 -10.67
N PRO A 302 -15.77 -3.28 -11.31
CA PRO A 302 -17.04 -2.56 -11.43
C PRO A 302 -17.77 -2.54 -10.09
N GLY A 303 -18.27 -1.37 -9.68
CA GLY A 303 -19.16 -1.24 -8.52
C GLY A 303 -20.57 -1.77 -8.79
N SER A 304 -21.40 -1.74 -7.75
CA SER A 304 -22.81 -2.18 -7.77
C SER A 304 -23.66 -1.39 -8.78
N GLU A 305 -23.44 -0.07 -8.93
CA GLU A 305 -24.22 0.82 -9.80
C GLU A 305 -23.34 1.61 -10.78
N GLY A 306 -22.86 0.94 -11.84
CA GLY A 306 -22.23 1.63 -12.99
C GLY A 306 -20.79 2.09 -12.76
N ASP A 307 -20.48 3.35 -13.10
CA ASP A 307 -19.12 3.93 -13.07
C ASP A 307 -18.71 4.45 -11.68
N HIS A 308 -19.58 4.27 -10.68
CA HIS A 308 -19.31 4.58 -9.29
C HIS A 308 -18.43 3.49 -8.66
N GLY A 309 -17.61 3.92 -7.71
CA GLY A 309 -16.55 3.13 -7.11
C GLY A 309 -16.98 1.81 -6.46
N ALA A 310 -16.00 0.97 -6.13
CA ALA A 310 -16.17 -0.17 -5.24
C ALA A 310 -15.45 0.15 -3.92
N ASP A 311 -16.23 0.42 -2.88
CA ASP A 311 -15.69 0.66 -1.54
C ASP A 311 -15.19 -0.65 -0.91
N CYS A 312 -14.22 -0.56 0.00
CA CYS A 312 -13.65 -1.71 0.70
C CYS A 312 -13.07 -2.78 -0.24
N LEU A 313 -12.45 -2.36 -1.35
CA LEU A 313 -11.76 -3.27 -2.26
C LEU A 313 -10.64 -3.99 -1.53
N ASN A 314 -10.65 -5.32 -1.65
CA ASN A 314 -9.57 -6.15 -1.17
C ASN A 314 -8.79 -6.72 -2.36
N LEU A 315 -7.48 -6.79 -2.20
CA LEU A 315 -6.57 -7.34 -3.19
C LEU A 315 -5.81 -8.51 -2.57
N ALA A 316 -5.59 -9.55 -3.37
CA ALA A 316 -4.59 -10.56 -3.05
C ALA A 316 -3.71 -10.80 -4.27
N VAL A 317 -2.42 -11.00 -4.03
CA VAL A 317 -1.45 -11.28 -5.08
C VAL A 317 -1.12 -12.76 -5.07
N SER A 318 -1.20 -13.37 -6.23
CA SER A 318 -0.74 -14.73 -6.45
C SER A 318 0.79 -14.74 -6.53
N PRO A 319 1.45 -15.79 -6.03
CA PRO A 319 2.84 -16.07 -6.38
C PRO A 319 3.08 -16.11 -7.90
N TYR A 320 2.02 -16.38 -8.68
CA TYR A 320 2.07 -16.65 -10.12
C TYR A 320 1.70 -15.45 -11.00
N LYS A 321 1.99 -14.22 -10.56
CA LYS A 321 1.82 -12.97 -11.34
C LYS A 321 0.38 -12.60 -11.68
N TYR A 322 -0.58 -12.94 -10.81
CA TYR A 322 -1.95 -12.42 -10.91
C TYR A 322 -2.30 -11.61 -9.67
N VAL A 323 -3.08 -10.56 -9.85
CA VAL A 323 -3.78 -9.89 -8.74
C VAL A 323 -5.26 -10.24 -8.83
N ALA A 324 -5.81 -10.68 -7.71
CA ALA A 324 -7.24 -10.86 -7.55
C ALA A 324 -7.83 -9.66 -6.80
N SER A 325 -9.02 -9.23 -7.23
CA SER A 325 -9.76 -8.12 -6.66
C SER A 325 -11.17 -8.56 -6.31
N VAL A 326 -11.59 -8.20 -5.10
CA VAL A 326 -12.90 -8.52 -4.54
C VAL A 326 -13.46 -7.31 -3.79
N CYS A 327 -14.78 -7.21 -3.71
CA CYS A 327 -15.48 -6.15 -2.99
C CYS A 327 -16.72 -6.73 -2.29
N PRO A 328 -17.06 -6.28 -1.07
CA PRO A 328 -18.25 -6.76 -0.36
C PRO A 328 -19.57 -6.52 -1.09
N GLU A 329 -19.65 -5.51 -1.96
CA GLU A 329 -20.86 -5.16 -2.71
C GLU A 329 -21.02 -5.96 -4.01
N SER A 330 -19.93 -6.55 -4.50
CA SER A 330 -19.88 -7.26 -5.77
C SER A 330 -19.76 -8.77 -5.55
N PRO A 331 -20.63 -9.60 -6.14
CA PRO A 331 -20.52 -11.05 -6.05
C PRO A 331 -19.55 -11.63 -7.09
N ILE A 332 -18.60 -10.83 -7.57
CA ILE A 332 -17.67 -11.20 -8.63
C ILE A 332 -16.24 -11.04 -8.11
N ALA A 333 -15.45 -12.11 -8.15
CA ALA A 333 -14.00 -12.01 -8.02
C ALA A 333 -13.38 -11.77 -9.41
N GLN A 334 -12.49 -10.79 -9.53
CA GLN A 334 -11.80 -10.47 -10.78
C GLN A 334 -10.31 -10.75 -10.65
N PHE A 335 -9.71 -11.29 -11.71
CA PHE A 335 -8.28 -11.61 -11.75
C PHE A 335 -7.64 -10.90 -12.93
N PHE A 336 -6.50 -10.27 -12.67
CA PHE A 336 -5.74 -9.51 -13.65
C PHE A 336 -4.31 -10.02 -13.73
N SER A 337 -3.81 -10.19 -14.95
CA SER A 337 -2.41 -10.57 -15.19
C SER A 337 -1.47 -9.41 -14.90
N LEU A 338 -0.41 -9.67 -14.13
CA LEU A 338 0.65 -8.72 -13.79
C LEU A 338 1.90 -8.88 -14.67
N SER A 339 1.96 -9.90 -15.54
CA SER A 339 3.18 -10.22 -16.30
C SER A 339 3.71 -9.07 -17.15
N GLU A 340 2.82 -8.32 -17.81
CA GLU A 340 3.22 -7.14 -18.61
C GLU A 340 3.77 -6.02 -17.73
N TRP A 341 3.21 -5.84 -16.53
CA TRP A 341 3.60 -4.77 -15.61
C TRP A 341 4.92 -5.09 -14.91
N ILE A 342 5.13 -6.35 -14.53
CA ILE A 342 6.40 -6.85 -13.96
C ILE A 342 7.53 -6.70 -14.99
N GLY A 343 7.28 -7.10 -16.26
CA GLY A 343 8.28 -6.91 -17.33
C GLY A 343 8.62 -5.44 -17.57
N ARG A 344 7.62 -4.54 -17.49
CA ARG A 344 7.87 -3.09 -17.54
C ARG A 344 8.69 -2.60 -16.35
N SER A 345 8.39 -3.03 -15.12
CA SER A 345 9.16 -2.63 -13.95
C SER A 345 10.62 -3.06 -14.05
N GLU A 346 10.87 -4.30 -14.46
CA GLU A 346 12.24 -4.84 -14.65
C GLU A 346 13.00 -4.08 -15.75
N SER A 347 12.31 -3.70 -16.82
CA SER A 347 12.91 -2.91 -17.91
C SER A 347 13.33 -1.49 -17.49
N LEU A 348 12.56 -0.86 -16.59
CA LEU A 348 12.88 0.47 -16.05
C LEU A 348 14.04 0.43 -15.07
N ILE A 349 14.14 -0.64 -14.28
CA ILE A 349 15.25 -0.86 -13.33
C ILE A 349 16.56 -1.11 -14.11
N SER A 350 16.51 -1.91 -15.17
CA SER A 350 17.69 -2.22 -15.98
C SER A 350 18.14 -1.07 -16.89
N ASN A 351 17.22 -0.21 -17.34
CA ASN A 351 17.52 0.94 -18.22
C ASN A 351 17.05 2.29 -17.62
N PRO A 352 17.68 2.77 -16.52
CA PRO A 352 17.27 4.02 -15.87
C PRO A 352 17.47 5.27 -16.75
N SER A 353 18.26 5.18 -17.84
CA SER A 353 18.56 6.29 -18.75
C SER A 353 17.54 6.50 -19.89
N GLY A 354 16.52 5.63 -20.02
CA GLY A 354 15.55 5.66 -21.12
C GLY A 354 14.48 6.76 -21.05
N SER A 355 14.29 7.38 -19.88
CA SER A 355 13.24 8.38 -19.64
C SER A 355 13.80 9.81 -19.47
N LYS A 356 14.82 10.20 -20.24
CA LYS A 356 15.03 11.63 -20.51
C LYS A 356 13.88 12.12 -21.39
N LYS A 357 12.71 12.39 -20.80
CA LYS A 357 11.76 13.35 -21.38
C LYS A 357 12.62 14.58 -21.71
N LYS A 358 12.70 14.96 -22.99
CA LYS A 358 13.34 16.22 -23.41
C LYS A 358 12.79 17.30 -22.47
N ARG A 359 13.59 17.76 -21.49
CA ARG A 359 13.28 18.97 -20.75
C ARG A 359 13.19 20.02 -21.85
N ARG A 360 11.97 20.49 -22.16
CA ARG A 360 11.83 21.70 -22.96
C ARG A 360 12.64 22.73 -22.18
N LYS A 361 13.70 23.28 -22.81
CA LYS A 361 14.42 24.43 -22.28
C LYS A 361 13.33 25.44 -21.92
N VAL A 362 13.07 25.63 -20.63
CA VAL A 362 12.31 26.78 -20.18
C VAL A 362 13.28 27.92 -20.43
N VAL A 363 13.13 28.57 -21.58
CA VAL A 363 13.73 29.88 -21.78
C VAL A 363 13.03 30.75 -20.75
N SER A 364 13.78 31.25 -19.78
CA SER A 364 13.27 32.27 -18.86
C SER A 364 12.80 33.44 -19.73
N THR A 365 11.49 33.64 -19.81
CA THR A 365 10.97 34.91 -20.31
C THR A 365 11.51 35.99 -19.39
N ALA A 366 12.14 37.02 -19.96
CA ALA A 366 12.67 38.14 -19.18
C ALA A 366 11.59 38.68 -18.23
N MET A 367 11.99 39.02 -17.01
CA MET A 367 11.10 39.64 -16.02
C MET A 367 10.48 40.91 -16.62
N SER A 368 9.17 41.11 -16.41
CA SER A 368 8.53 42.37 -16.76
C SER A 368 9.08 43.50 -15.87
N PRO A 369 9.25 44.72 -16.40
CA PRO A 369 9.80 45.85 -15.64
C PRO A 369 9.06 46.10 -14.32
N ASP A 370 7.73 45.97 -14.32
CA ASP A 370 6.89 46.13 -13.13
C ASP A 370 7.19 45.12 -12.01
N ARG A 371 7.64 43.90 -12.36
CA ARG A 371 8.01 42.86 -11.38
C ARG A 371 9.40 43.08 -10.82
N ALA A 372 10.30 43.67 -11.61
CA ALA A 372 11.64 44.03 -11.17
C ALA A 372 11.60 45.19 -10.17
N GLU A 373 10.71 46.15 -10.38
CA GLU A 373 10.50 47.28 -9.47
C GLU A 373 9.97 46.82 -8.10
N TYR A 374 9.00 45.89 -8.07
CA TYR A 374 8.47 45.32 -6.83
C TYR A 374 9.52 44.55 -6.01
N LEU A 375 10.45 43.85 -6.66
CA LEU A 375 11.49 43.05 -5.99
C LEU A 375 12.73 43.86 -5.60
N SER A 376 12.89 45.07 -6.15
CA SER A 376 14.03 45.94 -5.84
C SER A 376 14.05 46.41 -4.38
N GLY A 377 12.88 46.53 -3.74
CA GLY A 377 12.75 46.89 -2.32
C GLY A 377 12.98 45.75 -1.33
N LEU A 378 13.22 44.51 -1.80
CA LEU A 378 13.48 43.33 -0.97
C LEU A 378 14.97 42.91 -0.99
N LEU A 379 15.78 43.57 -1.80
CA LEU A 379 17.20 43.31 -1.93
C LEU A 379 17.98 44.35 -1.13
N PRO A 380 19.06 43.96 -0.42
CA PRO A 380 19.86 44.90 0.35
C PRO A 380 20.54 45.93 -0.58
N GLU A 381 20.55 47.20 -0.16
CA GLU A 381 21.13 48.31 -0.92
C GLU A 381 22.63 48.08 -1.18
N LYS A 382 23.04 48.18 -2.44
CA LYS A 382 24.46 48.17 -2.82
C LYS A 382 25.05 49.55 -2.56
N SER A 383 26.09 49.60 -1.73
CA SER A 383 26.92 50.79 -1.57
C SER A 383 27.62 51.15 -2.87
N GLU A 384 27.42 52.38 -3.32
CA GLU A 384 28.12 52.98 -4.46
C GLU A 384 29.58 53.25 -4.10
N ASN A 385 30.51 52.81 -4.94
CA ASN A 385 31.76 53.54 -5.11
C ASN A 385 32.27 53.42 -6.56
N GLY A 386 31.99 54.50 -7.30
CA GLY A 386 32.81 55.15 -8.33
C GLY A 386 33.66 54.34 -9.32
N GLY A 387 33.37 54.52 -10.61
CA GLY A 387 34.39 55.07 -11.51
C GLY A 387 34.80 54.25 -12.74
N SER A 388 34.43 54.80 -13.90
CA SER A 388 35.07 54.74 -15.23
C SER A 388 35.11 53.44 -16.05
N GLU A 389 34.25 53.46 -17.08
CA GLU A 389 34.54 53.34 -18.52
C GLU A 389 35.13 52.06 -19.16
N SER A 390 34.56 51.82 -20.35
CA SER A 390 35.09 51.14 -21.54
C SER A 390 34.87 49.63 -21.73
N SER A 391 33.77 49.34 -22.43
CA SER A 391 33.66 48.63 -23.72
C SER A 391 34.52 47.40 -24.06
N SER A 392 33.86 46.52 -24.83
CA SER A 392 34.35 45.55 -25.82
C SER A 392 34.66 44.14 -25.29
N GLU A 393 33.84 43.16 -25.66
CA GLU A 393 34.00 42.21 -26.78
C GLU A 393 34.58 40.87 -26.26
N LEU A 394 33.75 39.83 -26.26
CA LEU A 394 33.75 38.69 -27.20
C LEU A 394 34.78 37.61 -26.88
N ALA A 395 34.26 36.36 -26.91
CA ALA A 395 34.99 35.12 -27.21
C ALA A 395 36.09 34.73 -26.21
N SER A 396 36.50 33.48 -26.00
CA SER A 396 36.18 32.13 -26.46
C SER A 396 37.03 31.19 -25.58
N SER A 397 36.75 29.87 -25.68
CA SER A 397 37.75 28.78 -25.61
C SER A 397 38.62 28.65 -24.33
N ALA A 398 38.44 27.60 -23.52
CA ALA A 398 38.96 26.23 -23.71
C ALA A 398 40.39 26.03 -23.13
N ASP A 399 40.63 24.78 -22.73
CA ASP A 399 41.88 24.16 -22.22
C ASP A 399 42.28 24.48 -20.77
N SER A 400 42.43 23.50 -19.86
CA SER A 400 43.20 22.23 -19.83
C SER A 400 44.66 22.41 -19.41
N GLY A 401 45.16 21.42 -18.66
CA GLY A 401 46.39 21.43 -17.85
C GLY A 401 46.01 20.92 -16.46
N ASP A 402 45.97 19.62 -16.18
CA ASP A 402 47.08 18.64 -16.21
C ASP A 402 48.29 19.15 -15.45
N ASP A 403 48.50 18.57 -14.27
CA ASP A 403 49.80 18.39 -13.63
C ASP A 403 49.63 17.14 -12.74
N GLY A 404 50.09 16.00 -13.27
CA GLY A 404 50.44 14.84 -12.49
C GLY A 404 51.90 14.91 -12.03
N GLU A 405 52.18 14.25 -10.91
CA GLU A 405 53.44 13.59 -10.48
C GLU A 405 53.21 13.29 -8.98
N ASP A 406 52.76 12.09 -8.60
CA ASP A 406 53.50 10.82 -8.45
C ASP A 406 54.77 10.94 -7.59
N ASP A 407 54.73 10.30 -6.42
CA ASP A 407 55.76 9.38 -5.89
C ASP A 407 55.32 8.91 -4.49
N THR A 408 54.92 7.63 -4.34
CA THR A 408 55.77 6.48 -3.92
C THR A 408 56.37 6.70 -2.52
N GLU A 409 56.37 5.78 -1.55
CA GLU A 409 56.33 4.32 -1.58
C GLU A 409 56.23 3.83 -0.11
N SER A 410 55.58 2.67 0.11
CA SER A 410 55.96 1.63 1.09
C SER A 410 55.95 2.00 2.60
N ASP A 411 55.78 1.12 3.58
CA ASP A 411 55.37 -0.27 3.69
C ASP A 411 55.14 -0.51 5.19
N SER A 412 54.32 -1.51 5.51
CA SER A 412 54.35 -2.31 6.74
C SER A 412 54.33 -1.62 8.12
N CYS A 413 53.20 -1.78 8.83
CA CYS A 413 53.11 -2.69 9.98
C CYS A 413 51.66 -3.02 10.32
#